data_AF-A0A139QD20-F1
#
_entry.id   AF-A0A139QD20-F1
#
_cell.length_a   1.000
_cell.length_b   1.000
_cell.length_c   1.000
_cell.angle_alpha   90.00
_cell.angle_beta   90.00
_cell.angle_gamma   90.00
#
_symmetry.space_group_name_H-M   'P 1'
#
loop_
_entity.id
_entity.type
_entity.pdbx_description
1 polymer ?
#
loop_
_entity_poly.entity_id
_entity_poly.type
_entity_poly.pdbx_seq_one_letter_code
_entity_poly.pdbx_strand_id
1 'polypeptide(L)'
;MWGYYGYLDGFLGYASNKYKQESKAAGNVGLGDDFIIQKVSKGRFNTLEEWKKEWYKEVRAKAEKGFVEIEIDGQKISTYEKLQELFDAAVEKDLQGNKFDNTVNLKWKVYKQLLQKSDGFTGDLFTK
;
A
#
# COMPACT_ATOMS: atom_id res chain seq x y z
N MET A 1 6.65 -2.15 -4.05
CA MET A 1 7.56 -2.07 -5.21
C MET A 1 6.77 -1.95 -6.50
N TRP A 2 6.03 -2.98 -6.93
CA TRP A 2 5.25 -2.92 -8.18
C TRP A 2 4.30 -1.72 -8.25
N GLY A 3 3.42 -1.53 -7.26
CA GLY A 3 2.48 -0.41 -7.25
C GLY A 3 3.13 1.00 -7.16
N TYR A 4 4.45 1.10 -6.99
CA TYR A 4 5.18 2.37 -6.88
C TYR A 4 6.13 2.61 -8.07
N TYR A 5 6.92 1.59 -8.44
CA TYR A 5 7.95 1.65 -9.49
C TYR A 5 7.58 0.84 -10.74
N GLY A 6 6.34 0.35 -10.84
CA GLY A 6 5.88 -0.43 -11.98
C GLY A 6 6.45 -1.85 -12.06
N TYR A 7 6.16 -2.54 -13.16
CA TYR A 7 6.54 -3.94 -13.35
C TYR A 7 8.05 -4.11 -13.58
N LEU A 8 8.66 -3.35 -14.50
CA LEU A 8 10.06 -3.55 -14.91
C LEU A 8 11.07 -3.11 -13.86
N ASP A 9 10.85 -1.95 -13.24
CA ASP A 9 11.76 -1.42 -12.23
C ASP A 9 11.38 -1.91 -10.84
N GLY A 10 10.09 -1.91 -10.50
CA GLY A 10 9.61 -2.38 -9.20
C GLY A 10 9.60 -3.89 -9.05
N PHE A 11 8.70 -4.59 -9.73
CA PHE A 11 8.50 -6.03 -9.53
C PHE A 11 9.71 -6.85 -10.01
N LEU A 12 10.08 -6.73 -11.28
CA LEU A 12 11.19 -7.46 -11.87
C LEU A 12 12.52 -7.06 -11.23
N GLY A 13 12.72 -5.77 -10.93
CA GLY A 13 13.91 -5.31 -10.24
C GLY A 13 14.09 -5.94 -8.84
N TYR A 14 13.00 -6.22 -8.13
CA TYR A 14 13.04 -6.77 -6.78
C TYR A 14 12.95 -8.30 -6.70
N ALA A 15 12.01 -8.90 -7.44
CA ALA A 15 11.71 -10.33 -7.35
C ALA A 15 12.61 -11.22 -8.22
N SER A 16 13.49 -10.63 -9.03
CA SER A 16 14.44 -11.37 -9.87
C SER A 16 15.89 -11.13 -9.47
N ASN A 17 16.81 -11.84 -10.13
CA ASN A 17 18.24 -11.66 -9.96
C ASN A 17 18.84 -10.56 -10.87
N LYS A 18 18.02 -9.65 -11.43
CA LYS A 18 18.41 -8.59 -12.38
C LYS A 18 19.70 -7.87 -11.97
N TYR A 19 19.83 -7.51 -10.69
CA TYR A 19 20.99 -6.75 -10.17
C TYR A 19 22.09 -7.61 -9.54
N LYS A 20 22.02 -8.94 -9.64
CA LYS A 20 22.97 -9.85 -8.95
C LYS A 20 24.40 -9.66 -9.42
N GLN A 21 24.61 -9.46 -10.73
CA GLN A 21 25.96 -9.24 -11.28
C GLN A 21 26.52 -7.89 -10.84
N GLU A 22 25.71 -6.83 -10.88
CA GLU A 22 26.10 -5.50 -10.39
C GLU A 22 26.43 -5.51 -8.90
N SER A 23 25.66 -6.22 -8.09
CA SER A 23 25.91 -6.35 -6.65
C SER A 23 27.26 -7.02 -6.37
N LYS A 24 27.56 -8.10 -7.10
CA LYS A 24 28.88 -8.77 -7.00
C LYS A 24 30.02 -7.87 -7.46
N ALA A 25 29.84 -7.12 -8.54
CA ALA A 25 30.84 -6.17 -9.02
C ALA A 25 31.09 -5.04 -8.01
N ALA A 26 30.09 -4.68 -7.21
CA ALA A 26 30.20 -3.75 -6.10
C ALA A 26 30.82 -4.36 -4.82
N GLY A 27 31.25 -5.62 -4.86
CA GLY A 27 31.91 -6.29 -3.73
C GLY A 27 30.96 -6.98 -2.74
N ASN A 28 29.65 -7.03 -3.02
CA ASN A 28 28.69 -7.71 -2.15
C ASN A 28 28.73 -9.23 -2.37
N VAL A 29 28.58 -9.99 -1.28
CA VAL A 29 28.53 -11.48 -1.32
C VAL A 29 27.28 -12.00 -2.05
N GLY A 30 26.20 -11.21 -2.02
CA GLY A 30 24.91 -11.58 -2.61
C GLY A 30 24.16 -10.36 -3.14
N LEU A 31 22.87 -10.57 -3.42
CA LEU A 31 21.95 -9.50 -3.78
C LEU A 31 21.06 -9.22 -2.56
N GLY A 32 21.37 -8.15 -1.83
CA GLY A 32 20.60 -7.74 -0.65
C GLY A 32 19.53 -6.70 -0.99
N ASP A 33 18.51 -6.61 -0.13
CA ASP A 33 17.39 -5.68 -0.30
C ASP A 33 17.84 -4.22 -0.38
N ASP A 34 18.86 -3.82 0.38
CA ASP A 34 19.41 -2.45 0.37
C ASP A 34 20.05 -2.09 -0.99
N PHE A 35 20.73 -3.05 -1.62
CA PHE A 35 21.28 -2.85 -2.96
C PHE A 35 20.15 -2.72 -3.99
N ILE A 36 19.12 -3.58 -3.89
CA ILE A 36 17.97 -3.53 -4.79
C ILE A 36 17.23 -2.20 -4.67
N ILE A 37 16.90 -1.76 -3.44
CA ILE A 37 16.13 -0.52 -3.25
C ILE A 37 16.91 0.70 -3.71
N GLN A 38 18.22 0.77 -3.50
CA GLN A 38 19.05 1.83 -4.07
C GLN A 38 19.01 1.84 -5.59
N LYS A 39 19.02 0.67 -6.24
CA LYS A 39 18.93 0.56 -7.70
C LYS A 39 17.55 0.98 -8.22
N VAL A 40 16.49 0.40 -7.68
CA VAL A 40 15.11 0.66 -8.11
C VAL A 40 14.69 2.10 -7.84
N SER A 41 15.12 2.67 -6.71
CA SER A 41 14.82 4.06 -6.35
C SER A 41 15.79 5.08 -6.94
N LYS A 42 16.78 4.64 -7.74
CA LYS A 42 17.85 5.50 -8.29
C LYS A 42 18.55 6.33 -7.21
N GLY A 43 18.81 5.71 -6.06
CA GLY A 43 19.48 6.31 -4.91
C GLY A 43 18.59 7.19 -4.02
N ARG A 44 17.27 7.30 -4.28
CA ARG A 44 16.37 8.07 -3.41
C ARG A 44 16.22 7.45 -2.02
N PHE A 45 16.28 6.13 -1.91
CA PHE A 45 16.14 5.40 -0.65
C PHE A 45 17.27 4.39 -0.48
N ASN A 46 17.78 4.27 0.74
CA ASN A 46 18.84 3.34 1.09
C ASN A 46 18.30 2.02 1.63
N THR A 47 17.13 2.05 2.26
CA THR A 47 16.48 0.86 2.83
C THR A 47 15.03 0.72 2.36
N LEU A 48 14.52 -0.50 2.39
CA LEU A 48 13.10 -0.75 2.14
C LEU A 48 12.19 -0.07 3.17
N GLU A 49 12.67 0.10 4.41
CA GLU A 49 11.90 0.75 5.47
C GLU A 49 11.69 2.23 5.19
N GLU A 50 12.75 2.95 4.81
CA GLU A 50 12.67 4.36 4.40
C GLU A 50 11.66 4.55 3.27
N TRP A 51 11.76 3.73 2.23
CA TRP A 51 10.83 3.77 1.11
C TRP A 51 9.39 3.46 1.55
N LYS A 52 9.16 2.43 2.38
CA LYS A 52 7.82 2.08 2.87
C LYS A 52 7.19 3.21 3.70
N LYS A 53 7.95 3.85 4.58
CA LYS A 53 7.47 5.00 5.36
C LYS A 53 7.03 6.15 4.47
N GLU A 54 7.86 6.52 3.48
CA GLU A 54 7.51 7.60 2.55
C GLU A 54 6.31 7.22 1.68
N TRP A 55 6.25 5.97 1.19
CA TRP A 55 5.11 5.50 0.41
C TRP A 55 3.80 5.55 1.22
N TYR A 56 3.80 5.10 2.48
CA TYR A 56 2.61 5.22 3.32
C TYR A 56 2.21 6.66 3.59
N LYS A 57 3.18 7.56 3.78
CA LYS A 57 2.92 9.00 3.90
C LYS A 57 2.27 9.56 2.64
N GLU A 58 2.77 9.23 1.46
CA GLU A 58 2.21 9.67 0.18
C GLU A 58 0.78 9.12 -0.04
N VAL A 59 0.52 7.85 0.29
CA VAL A 59 -0.82 7.25 0.18
C VAL A 59 -1.79 7.89 1.18
N ARG A 60 -1.36 8.08 2.42
CA ARG A 60 -2.16 8.75 3.45
C ARG A 60 -2.52 10.17 3.02
N ALA A 61 -1.55 10.95 2.54
CA ALA A 61 -1.78 12.31 2.08
C ALA A 61 -2.77 12.39 0.90
N LYS A 62 -2.86 11.35 0.06
CA LYS A 62 -3.90 11.25 -0.97
C LYS A 62 -5.27 10.92 -0.34
N ALA A 63 -5.31 9.94 0.56
CA ALA A 63 -6.55 9.52 1.21
C ALA A 63 -7.19 10.62 2.07
N GLU A 64 -6.37 11.45 2.73
CA GLU A 64 -6.82 12.59 3.54
C GLU A 64 -7.52 13.68 2.72
N LYS A 65 -7.27 13.78 1.41
CA LYS A 65 -8.03 14.68 0.54
C LYS A 65 -9.44 14.16 0.24
N GLY A 66 -9.62 12.85 0.36
CA GLY A 66 -10.86 12.14 0.09
C GLY A 66 -10.69 11.09 -0.99
N PHE A 67 -11.70 10.25 -1.13
CA PHE A 67 -11.75 9.20 -2.13
C PHE A 67 -13.18 9.01 -2.64
N VAL A 68 -13.33 8.20 -3.68
CA VAL A 68 -14.65 7.83 -4.25
C VAL A 68 -15.63 7.43 -3.14
N GLU A 69 -16.82 8.03 -3.14
CA GLU A 69 -17.84 7.73 -2.13
C GLU A 69 -18.27 6.25 -2.21
N ILE A 70 -18.18 5.57 -1.07
CA ILE A 70 -18.60 4.18 -0.88
C ILE A 70 -19.73 4.10 0.14
N GLU A 71 -20.46 2.99 0.14
CA GLU A 71 -21.50 2.72 1.12
C GLU A 71 -21.16 1.48 1.95
N ILE A 72 -21.02 1.65 3.26
CA ILE A 72 -20.75 0.56 4.20
C ILE A 72 -21.87 0.53 5.23
N ASP A 73 -22.63 -0.57 5.26
CA ASP A 73 -23.74 -0.78 6.19
C ASP A 73 -24.74 0.39 6.22
N GLY A 74 -25.07 0.93 5.03
CA GLY A 74 -25.99 2.06 4.85
C GLY A 74 -25.38 3.44 5.10
N GLN A 75 -24.09 3.53 5.46
CA GLN A 75 -23.39 4.79 5.67
C GLN A 75 -22.55 5.15 4.46
N LYS A 76 -22.71 6.39 3.97
CA LYS A 76 -21.86 6.97 2.92
C LYS A 76 -20.54 7.45 3.50
N ILE A 77 -19.44 7.06 2.88
CA ILE A 77 -18.08 7.34 3.34
C ILE A 77 -17.26 7.83 2.15
N SER A 78 -16.60 8.97 2.30
CA SER A 78 -15.67 9.51 1.28
C SER A 78 -14.41 10.15 1.89
N THR A 79 -14.22 10.03 3.21
CA THR A 79 -13.09 10.64 3.93
C THR A 79 -12.30 9.60 4.71
N TYR A 80 -11.01 9.88 4.89
CA TYR A 80 -10.09 8.99 5.61
C TYR A 80 -10.49 8.85 7.08
N GLU A 81 -10.86 9.95 7.73
CA GLU A 81 -11.24 9.99 9.15
C GLU A 81 -12.43 9.09 9.42
N LYS A 82 -13.45 9.14 8.56
CA LYS A 82 -14.65 8.32 8.76
C LYS A 82 -14.35 6.84 8.58
N LEU A 83 -13.47 6.50 7.63
CA LEU A 83 -13.01 5.13 7.44
C LEU A 83 -12.17 4.66 8.63
N GLN A 84 -11.33 5.52 9.18
CA GLN A 84 -10.52 5.23 10.36
C GLN A 84 -11.40 4.93 11.58
N GLU A 85 -12.43 5.75 11.86
CA GLU A 85 -13.38 5.49 12.95
C GLU A 85 -14.01 4.08 12.88
N LEU A 86 -14.36 3.62 11.67
CA LEU A 86 -14.92 2.28 11.48
C LEU A 86 -13.89 1.19 11.74
N PHE A 87 -12.64 1.41 11.33
CA PHE A 87 -11.55 0.48 11.61
C PHE A 87 -11.20 0.42 13.09
N ASP A 88 -11.16 1.56 13.78
CA ASP A 88 -10.91 1.62 15.22
C ASP A 88 -11.98 0.83 15.99
N ALA A 89 -13.26 1.01 15.63
CA ALA A 89 -14.37 0.25 16.21
C ALA A 89 -14.31 -1.25 15.87
N ALA A 90 -13.86 -1.63 14.67
CA ALA A 90 -13.69 -3.03 14.28
C ALA A 90 -12.55 -3.70 15.06
N VAL A 91 -11.42 -3.00 15.21
CA VAL A 91 -10.25 -3.46 15.98
C VAL A 91 -10.61 -3.62 17.45
N GLU A 92 -11.35 -2.67 18.04
CA GLU A 92 -11.78 -2.77 19.45
C GLU A 92 -12.62 -4.04 19.70
N LYS A 93 -13.57 -4.34 18.81
CA LYS A 93 -14.38 -5.58 18.90
C LYS A 93 -13.55 -6.84 18.72
N ASP A 94 -12.57 -6.79 17.83
CA ASP A 94 -11.64 -7.89 17.58
C ASP A 94 -10.75 -8.16 18.79
N LEU A 95 -10.25 -7.11 19.45
CA LEU A 95 -9.47 -7.21 20.69
C LEU A 95 -10.28 -7.82 21.85
N GLN A 96 -11.55 -7.44 22.00
CA GLN A 96 -12.43 -8.01 23.03
C GLN A 96 -12.68 -9.51 22.84
N GLY A 97 -12.68 -9.98 21.59
CA GLY A 97 -12.94 -11.38 21.24
C GLY A 97 -11.68 -12.21 20.94
N ASN A 98 -10.49 -11.63 21.03
CA ASN A 98 -9.22 -12.21 20.57
C ASN A 98 -9.32 -12.85 19.16
N LYS A 99 -9.95 -12.13 18.24
CA LYS A 99 -10.21 -12.56 16.85
C LYS A 99 -9.96 -11.40 15.88
N PHE A 100 -10.17 -11.61 14.58
CA PHE A 100 -9.91 -10.59 13.54
C PHE A 100 -11.05 -10.47 12.50
N ASP A 101 -12.18 -11.10 12.76
CA ASP A 101 -13.27 -11.24 11.80
C ASP A 101 -13.90 -9.87 11.45
N ASN A 102 -14.00 -8.96 12.42
CA ASN A 102 -14.61 -7.65 12.17
C ASN A 102 -13.75 -6.82 11.23
N THR A 103 -12.44 -6.77 11.49
CA THR A 103 -11.47 -6.03 10.65
C THR A 103 -11.38 -6.65 9.26
N VAL A 104 -11.33 -7.98 9.14
CA VAL A 104 -11.29 -8.67 7.84
C VAL A 104 -12.57 -8.43 7.04
N ASN A 105 -13.74 -8.53 7.69
CA ASN A 105 -15.02 -8.28 7.04
C ASN A 105 -15.13 -6.81 6.58
N LEU A 106 -14.72 -5.85 7.41
CA LEU A 106 -14.72 -4.44 7.03
C LEU A 106 -13.78 -4.18 5.83
N LYS A 107 -12.56 -4.73 5.82
CA LYS A 107 -11.65 -4.64 4.66
C LYS A 107 -12.31 -5.15 3.39
N TRP A 108 -13.01 -6.28 3.48
CA TRP A 108 -13.71 -6.88 2.35
C TRP A 108 -14.85 -6.01 1.82
N LYS A 109 -15.68 -5.44 2.71
CA LYS A 109 -16.75 -4.51 2.34
C LYS A 109 -16.20 -3.27 1.65
N VAL A 110 -15.17 -2.66 2.23
CA VAL A 110 -14.51 -1.47 1.69
C VAL A 110 -13.92 -1.75 0.32
N TYR A 111 -13.15 -2.85 0.18
CA TYR A 111 -12.57 -3.25 -1.10
C TYR A 111 -13.62 -3.45 -2.19
N LYS A 112 -14.71 -4.17 -1.88
CA LYS A 112 -15.80 -4.42 -2.84
C LYS A 112 -16.48 -3.15 -3.29
N GLN A 113 -16.76 -2.23 -2.35
CA GLN A 113 -17.39 -0.97 -2.68
C GLN A 113 -16.47 -0.08 -3.52
N LEU A 114 -15.18 0.03 -3.17
CA LEU A 114 -14.23 0.79 -3.97
C LEU A 114 -14.09 0.17 -5.37
N LEU A 115 -14.03 -1.16 -5.48
CA LEU A 115 -14.01 -1.85 -6.78
C LEU A 115 -15.26 -1.55 -7.61
N GLN A 116 -16.45 -1.56 -6.98
CA GLN A 116 -17.72 -1.30 -7.66
C GLN A 116 -17.89 0.16 -8.07
N LYS A 117 -17.46 1.10 -7.23
CA LYS A 117 -17.67 2.54 -7.40
C LYS A 117 -16.55 3.22 -8.19
N SER A 118 -15.38 2.59 -8.29
CA SER A 118 -14.30 3.01 -9.17
C SER A 118 -14.37 2.28 -10.53
N ASP A 119 -13.60 2.76 -11.50
CA ASP A 119 -13.39 2.08 -12.79
C ASP A 119 -12.38 0.92 -12.63
N GLY A 120 -12.68 -0.03 -11.74
CA GLY A 120 -11.80 -1.17 -11.45
C GLY A 120 -10.41 -0.78 -10.93
N PHE A 121 -10.32 0.31 -10.17
CA PHE A 121 -9.05 0.94 -9.73
C PHE A 121 -8.15 1.50 -10.84
N THR A 122 -8.64 1.63 -12.08
CA THR A 122 -7.87 2.20 -13.19
C THR A 122 -8.02 3.72 -13.30
N GLY A 123 -9.17 4.25 -12.87
CA GLY A 123 -9.43 5.69 -12.75
C GLY A 123 -8.88 6.32 -11.48
N ASP A 124 -9.15 7.62 -11.29
CA ASP A 124 -8.74 8.31 -10.07
C ASP A 124 -9.58 7.83 -8.87
N LEU A 125 -8.91 7.19 -7.91
CA LEU A 125 -9.53 6.74 -6.66
C LEU A 125 -9.64 7.90 -5.65
N PHE A 126 -8.75 8.88 -5.74
CA PHE A 126 -8.59 9.99 -4.80
C PHE A 126 -9.09 11.27 -5.48
N THR A 127 -10.41 11.40 -5.55
CA THR A 127 -11.11 12.35 -6.44
C THR A 127 -11.36 13.73 -5.84
N LYS A 128 -10.77 14.04 -4.69
CA LYS A 128 -10.94 15.32 -4.00
C LYS A 128 -9.59 15.96 -3.70
#